data_AF-A0A7W9FSQ2-F1
#
_entry.id   AF-A0A7W9FSQ2-F1
#
_cell.length_a   1.000
_cell.length_b   1.000
_cell.length_c   1.000
_cell.angle_alpha   90.00
_cell.angle_beta   90.00
_cell.angle_gamma   90.00
#
_symmetry.space_group_name_H-M   'P 1'
#
loop_
_entity.id
_entity.type
_entity.pdbx_description
1 polymer ?
#
loop_
_entity_poly.entity_id
_entity_poly.type
_entity_poly.pdbx_seq_one_letter_code
_entity_poly.pdbx_strand_id
1 'polypeptide(L)'
;MARGGARPGAGRKKGAITTKTREIAEAALGSGLTPLDYMLGILRDDQKPEAMRFEAAKAAAPFVHARLAAVDANVNHGGISINISPDDAEL
;
A
#
# COMPACT_ATOMS: atom_id res chain seq x y z
N MET A 1 -27.88 29.46 -5.26
CA MET A 1 -27.14 29.02 -4.05
C MET A 1 -26.32 27.78 -4.40
N ALA A 2 -25.01 27.90 -4.61
CA ALA A 2 -24.15 26.75 -4.93
C ALA A 2 -23.57 26.17 -3.63
N ARG A 3 -24.10 25.03 -3.15
CA ARG A 3 -23.62 24.33 -1.94
C ARG A 3 -22.90 23.03 -2.33
N GLY A 4 -21.72 23.15 -2.94
CA GLY A 4 -20.94 21.98 -3.38
C GLY A 4 -19.45 22.31 -3.47
N GLY A 5 -18.82 22.65 -2.35
CA GLY A 5 -17.37 22.85 -2.25
C GLY A 5 -16.80 22.11 -1.06
N ALA A 6 -15.50 21.81 -1.09
CA ALA A 6 -14.79 21.22 0.03
C ALA A 6 -15.01 22.07 1.29
N ARG A 7 -15.55 21.46 2.34
CA ARG A 7 -15.78 22.11 3.63
C ARG A 7 -14.65 21.73 4.59
N PRO A 8 -14.32 22.56 5.58
CA PRO A 8 -13.44 22.16 6.67
C PRO A 8 -13.96 20.85 7.30
N GLY A 9 -13.16 19.78 7.27
CA GLY A 9 -13.57 18.44 7.73
C GLY A 9 -14.37 17.59 6.74
N ALA A 10 -14.56 18.05 5.49
CA ALA A 10 -15.17 17.23 4.43
C ALA A 10 -14.16 16.22 3.87
N GLY A 11 -14.62 14.98 3.69
CA GLY A 11 -13.86 13.88 3.08
C GLY A 11 -13.36 12.83 4.08
N ARG A 12 -13.10 11.62 3.58
CA ARG A 12 -11.73 11.10 3.55
C ARG A 12 -10.82 11.21 4.78
N LYS A 13 -11.19 10.85 6.02
CA LYS A 13 -10.19 10.85 7.14
C LYS A 13 -8.94 10.06 6.74
N LYS A 14 -7.77 10.71 6.74
CA LYS A 14 -6.49 10.07 6.40
C LYS A 14 -6.26 8.88 7.33
N GLY A 15 -5.95 7.72 6.76
CA GLY A 15 -5.57 6.52 7.50
C GLY A 15 -6.71 5.62 8.00
N ALA A 16 -7.98 6.03 7.91
CA ALA A 16 -9.08 5.27 8.52
C ALA A 16 -9.25 3.83 7.99
N ILE A 17 -8.82 3.52 6.76
CA ILE A 17 -8.76 2.13 6.26
C ILE A 17 -7.49 1.43 6.77
N THR A 18 -6.35 2.11 6.67
CA THR A 18 -5.03 1.52 6.91
C THR A 18 -4.78 1.20 8.37
N THR A 19 -5.46 1.88 9.30
CA THR A 19 -5.36 1.60 10.74
C THR A 19 -5.89 0.20 11.06
N LYS A 20 -7.07 -0.17 10.54
CA LYS A 20 -7.67 -1.49 10.79
C LYS A 20 -6.84 -2.63 10.19
N THR A 21 -6.27 -2.43 9.00
CA THR A 21 -5.39 -3.44 8.38
C THR A 21 -4.04 -3.57 9.10
N ARG A 22 -3.51 -2.48 9.68
CA ARG A 22 -2.32 -2.53 10.53
C ARG A 22 -2.57 -3.26 11.84
N GLU A 23 -3.66 -2.98 12.54
CA GLU A 23 -4.01 -3.65 13.80
C GLU A 23 -4.14 -5.17 13.62
N ILE A 24 -4.74 -5.63 12.51
CA ILE A 24 -4.87 -7.06 12.20
C ILE A 24 -3.50 -7.68 11.89
N ALA A 25 -2.64 -6.96 11.16
CA ALA A 25 -1.29 -7.43 10.87
C ALA A 25 -0.43 -7.51 12.15
N GLU A 26 -0.53 -6.51 13.03
CA GLU A 26 0.16 -6.48 14.33
C GLU A 26 -0.33 -7.59 15.27
N ALA A 27 -1.64 -7.85 15.32
CA ALA A 27 -2.20 -8.96 16.08
C ALA A 27 -1.71 -10.33 15.57
N ALA A 28 -1.64 -10.51 14.24
CA ALA A 28 -1.13 -11.74 13.63
C ALA A 28 0.38 -11.96 13.86
N LEU A 29 1.15 -10.87 13.93
CA LEU A 29 2.57 -10.94 14.32
C LEU A 29 2.73 -11.34 15.80
N GLY A 30 1.84 -10.86 16.67
CA GLY A 30 1.82 -11.22 18.10
C GLY A 30 1.44 -12.68 18.37
N SER A 31 0.60 -13.29 17.52
CA SER A 31 0.20 -14.70 17.66
C SER A 31 1.22 -15.71 17.13
N GLY A 32 2.36 -15.25 16.60
CA GLY A 32 3.48 -16.10 16.17
C GLY A 32 3.25 -16.92 14.90
N LEU A 33 2.05 -16.84 14.30
CA LEU A 33 1.72 -17.51 13.05
C LEU A 33 0.95 -16.54 12.16
N THR A 34 1.64 -16.01 11.15
CA THR A 34 0.99 -15.11 10.20
C THR A 34 0.18 -15.92 9.18
N PRO A 35 -0.85 -15.33 8.55
CA PRO A 35 -1.55 -15.97 7.45
C PRO A 35 -0.61 -16.40 6.32
N LEU A 36 0.47 -15.64 6.08
CA LEU A 36 1.49 -15.98 5.10
C LEU A 36 2.27 -17.24 5.51
N ASP A 37 2.67 -17.33 6.79
CA ASP A 37 3.39 -18.51 7.31
C ASP A 37 2.55 -19.78 7.21
N TYR A 38 1.25 -19.68 7.48
CA TYR A 38 0.32 -20.80 7.30
C TYR A 38 0.27 -21.28 5.85
N MET A 39 0.12 -20.35 4.90
CA MET A 39 0.11 -20.68 3.47
C MET A 39 1.43 -21.30 3.01
N LEU A 40 2.56 -20.78 3.49
CA LEU A 40 3.89 -21.35 3.23
C LEU A 40 4.07 -22.74 3.86
N GLY A 41 3.47 -22.98 5.03
CA GLY A 41 3.45 -24.28 5.68
C GLY A 41 2.72 -25.34 4.84
N ILE A 42 1.53 -25.01 4.32
CA ILE A 42 0.78 -25.91 3.42
C ILE A 42 1.58 -26.17 2.13
N LEU A 43 2.19 -25.13 1.56
CA LEU A 43 2.93 -25.24 0.32
C LEU A 43 4.16 -26.16 0.43
N ARG A 44 4.80 -26.20 1.61
CA ARG A 44 5.99 -27.01 1.87
C ARG A 44 5.69 -28.46 2.28
N ASP A 45 4.44 -28.77 2.65
CA ASP A 45 4.05 -30.09 3.13
C ASP A 45 3.64 -31.01 1.97
N ASP A 46 4.50 -31.99 1.65
CA ASP A 46 4.26 -32.96 0.57
C ASP A 46 3.15 -33.96 0.86
N GLN A 47 2.66 -34.06 2.09
CA GLN A 47 1.53 -34.92 2.44
C GLN A 47 0.18 -34.27 2.14
N LYS A 48 0.13 -32.98 1.83
CA LYS A 48 -1.12 -32.29 1.50
C LYS A 48 -1.54 -32.52 0.05
N PRO A 49 -2.86 -32.56 -0.23
CA PRO A 49 -3.36 -32.64 -1.59
C PRO A 49 -2.81 -31.51 -2.47
N GLU A 50 -2.46 -31.84 -3.72
CA GLU A 50 -1.89 -30.88 -4.67
C GLU A 50 -2.78 -29.65 -4.87
N ALA A 51 -4.11 -29.83 -4.90
CA ALA A 51 -5.06 -28.74 -5.01
C ALA A 51 -4.90 -27.70 -3.87
N MET A 52 -4.70 -28.17 -2.64
CA MET A 52 -4.54 -27.30 -1.47
C MET A 52 -3.20 -26.54 -1.51
N ARG A 53 -2.14 -27.20 -2.01
CA ARG A 53 -0.83 -26.57 -2.23
C ARG A 53 -0.90 -25.50 -3.31
N PHE A 54 -1.62 -25.77 -4.40
CA PHE A 54 -1.79 -24.83 -5.50
C PHE A 54 -2.59 -23.58 -5.09
N GLU A 55 -3.66 -23.76 -4.30
CA GLU A 55 -4.43 -22.64 -3.75
C GLU A 55 -3.60 -21.78 -2.81
N ALA A 56 -2.82 -22.40 -1.92
CA ALA A 56 -1.90 -21.70 -1.03
C ALA A 56 -0.83 -20.93 -1.83
N ALA A 57 -0.27 -21.53 -2.89
CA ALA A 57 0.69 -20.88 -3.78
C ALA A 57 0.11 -19.61 -4.43
N LYS A 58 -1.10 -19.72 -4.99
CA LYS A 58 -1.79 -18.63 -5.67
C LYS A 58 -2.10 -17.47 -4.71
N ALA A 59 -2.51 -17.79 -3.49
CA ALA A 59 -2.82 -16.79 -2.47
C ALA A 59 -1.56 -16.11 -1.90
N ALA A 60 -0.44 -16.84 -1.78
CA ALA A 60 0.83 -16.31 -1.28
C ALA A 60 1.64 -15.53 -2.35
N ALA A 61 1.47 -15.84 -3.63
CA ALA A 61 2.19 -15.22 -4.75
C ALA A 61 2.30 -13.68 -4.70
N PRO A 62 1.23 -12.88 -4.44
CA PRO A 62 1.34 -11.42 -4.43
C PRO A 62 2.19 -10.85 -3.28
N PHE A 63 2.43 -11.63 -2.23
CA PHE A 63 3.23 -11.23 -1.08
C PHE A 63 4.71 -11.62 -1.22
N VAL A 64 5.01 -12.67 -1.99
CA VAL A 64 6.39 -13.16 -2.21
C VAL A 64 6.98 -12.64 -3.52
N HIS A 65 6.14 -12.50 -4.56
CA HIS A 65 6.53 -11.98 -5.87
C HIS A 65 5.86 -10.64 -6.09
N ALA A 66 6.66 -9.56 -5.97
CA ALA A 66 6.20 -8.21 -6.19
C ALA A 66 5.46 -8.11 -7.53
N ARG A 67 4.16 -7.81 -7.47
CA ARG A 67 3.40 -7.45 -8.67
C ARG A 67 3.88 -6.08 -9.11
N LEU A 68 4.16 -5.92 -10.41
CA LEU A 68 4.32 -4.60 -11.01
C LEU A 68 3.10 -3.75 -10.63
N ALA A 69 3.33 -2.73 -9.81
CA ALA A 69 2.30 -1.78 -9.43
C ALA A 69 2.06 -0.85 -10.63
N ALA A 70 0.80 -0.69 -11.04
CA ALA A 70 0.42 0.40 -11.91
C ALA A 70 0.57 1.70 -11.11
N VAL A 71 1.65 2.44 -11.35
CA VAL A 71 1.86 3.75 -10.74
C VAL A 71 1.05 4.77 -11.55
N ASP A 72 -0.11 5.16 -11.03
CA ASP A 72 -0.78 6.39 -11.47
C ASP A 72 0.02 7.58 -10.90
N ALA A 73 1.02 8.03 -11.65
CA ALA A 73 1.82 9.20 -11.31
C ALA A 73 0.97 10.47 -11.51
N ASN A 74 0.15 10.82 -10.51
CA ASN A 74 -0.44 12.15 -10.41
C ASN A 74 0.64 13.15 -10.01
N VAL A 75 1.49 13.54 -10.97
CA VAL A 75 2.43 14.64 -10.79
C VAL A 75 1.62 15.93 -10.77
N ASN A 76 1.34 16.45 -9.58
CA ASN A 76 0.89 17.83 -9.43
C ASN A 76 2.12 18.72 -9.55
N HIS A 77 2.26 19.36 -10.70
CA HIS A 77 3.33 20.31 -11.00
C HIS A 77 2.98 21.62 -10.27
N GLY A 78 3.22 21.66 -8.95
CA GLY A 78 3.20 22.91 -8.20
C GLY A 78 4.38 23.74 -8.69
N GLY A 79 4.11 24.74 -9.54
CA GLY A 79 5.12 25.61 -10.13
C GLY A 79 6.07 26.16 -9.08
N ILE A 80 7.36 25.91 -9.26
CA ILE A 80 8.42 26.49 -8.45
C ILE A 80 8.63 27.91 -8.98
N SER A 81 8.20 28.92 -8.24
CA SER A 81 8.57 30.31 -8.48
C SER A 81 9.95 30.57 -7.87
N ILE A 82 10.98 30.58 -8.71
CA ILE A 82 12.31 31.07 -8.32
C ILE A 82 12.30 32.58 -8.58
N ASN A 83 12.30 33.40 -7.53
CA ASN A 83 12.59 34.82 -7.67
C ASN A 83 14.11 34.96 -7.81
N ILE A 84 14.58 35.07 -9.05
CA ILE A 84 15.95 35.48 -9.35
C ILE A 84 15.97 37.00 -9.29
N SER A 85 16.63 37.55 -8.27
CA SER A 85 16.91 38.98 -8.20
C SER A 85 17.91 39.36 -9.31
N PRO A 86 17.80 40.56 -9.92
CA PRO A 86 18.60 40.94 -11.09
C PRO A 86 20.10 41.17 -10.84
N ASP A 87 20.62 41.01 -9.62
CA ASP A 87 21.96 41.49 -9.24
C ASP A 87 23.10 40.45 -9.35
N ASP A 88 22.83 39.21 -9.74
CA ASP A 88 23.87 38.16 -9.84
C ASP A 88 24.44 37.97 -11.27
N ALA A 89 24.33 38.98 -12.15
CA ALA A 89 24.77 38.93 -13.54
C ALA A 89 26.03 39.76 -13.85
N GLU A 90 26.99 39.83 -12.92
CA GLU A 90 28.35 40.30 -13.21
C GLU A 90 29.39 39.23 -12.83
N LEU A 91 29.87 38.52 -13.85
CA LEU A 91 31.27 38.13 -14.09
C LEU A 91 31.42 37.54 -15.50
#